data_AF-W4G211-F1
#
_entry.id   AF-W4G211-F1
#
_cell.length_a   1.000
_cell.length_b   1.000
_cell.length_c   1.000
_cell.angle_alpha   90.00
_cell.angle_beta   90.00
_cell.angle_gamma   90.00
#
_symmetry.space_group_name_H-M   'P 1'
#
loop_
_entity.id
_entity.type
_entity.pdbx_description
1 polymer ?
#
loop_
_entity_poly.entity_id
_entity_poly.type
_entity_poly.pdbx_seq_one_letter_code
_entity_poly.pdbx_strand_id
1 'polypeptide(L)'
;MATSTRPYRGGDRDWFRVLFGFRELDFDYEEVQGKFELVDNATTLRSTVNGKSYGIGTFECLSLAALRVAGLDTAVGGDTKLRHEASTDVFLDHCDSANQHALFQAASQLNCLEFMSPRSVPEQGVTRYDRDPTQGPACALAAGPGTVFRNYFASVNGKPGQTAENQLNNLDAVEAILSNHKHKYLDVVNGYTDSTPSRLAKLNTTVLHDHATRDVLANAVKIGLHWNVQVPFSSRYATTNNQHFVSQAYCSAISVGYSAASQSDWAPFAKLVLQASYEATLWAGVVNYHRTGCNKVFLTALGGGVFGNRVDWIVDAIAAAVAAVARHGLDIVIVHFRRVDVSFKRDLALALAEHRRGQC
;
A
#
# COMPACT_ATOMS: atom_id res chain seq x y z
N MET A 1 49.32 -21.10 18.13
CA MET A 1 48.74 -21.53 16.85
C MET A 1 47.23 -21.67 16.99
N ALA A 2 46.53 -21.36 15.91
CA ALA A 2 45.09 -21.51 15.68
C ALA A 2 44.17 -20.51 16.41
N THR A 3 44.19 -19.30 15.87
CA THR A 3 43.01 -18.44 15.73
C THR A 3 41.82 -19.23 15.16
N SER A 4 40.74 -19.31 15.93
CA SER A 4 39.42 -19.71 15.44
C SER A 4 38.56 -18.46 15.34
N THR A 5 38.52 -17.88 14.15
CA THR A 5 37.60 -16.81 13.75
C THR A 5 36.15 -17.31 13.82
N ARG A 6 35.35 -16.72 14.72
CA ARG A 6 33.89 -16.83 14.68
C ARG A 6 33.36 -15.96 13.53
N PRO A 7 32.34 -16.42 12.79
CA PRO A 7 31.73 -15.60 11.74
C PRO A 7 30.94 -14.43 12.37
N TYR A 8 31.06 -13.27 11.74
CA TYR A 8 30.41 -12.00 12.10
C TYR A 8 28.88 -12.17 12.21
N ARG A 9 28.31 -11.90 13.39
CA ARG A 9 26.86 -11.77 13.64
C ARG A 9 26.63 -10.42 14.32
N GLY A 10 26.17 -9.40 13.58
CA GLY A 10 25.83 -8.12 14.21
C GLY A 10 25.75 -6.94 13.24
N GLY A 11 24.65 -6.84 12.49
CA GLY A 11 24.17 -5.54 12.02
C GLY A 11 23.25 -4.93 13.08
N ASP A 12 23.24 -3.59 13.18
CA ASP A 12 22.21 -2.89 13.96
C ASP A 12 20.84 -3.22 13.34
N ARG A 13 19.90 -3.71 14.16
CA ARG A 13 18.55 -4.06 13.68
C ARG A 13 17.65 -2.83 13.59
N ASP A 14 18.08 -1.71 14.15
CA ASP A 14 17.38 -0.44 14.06
C ASP A 14 17.59 0.19 12.67
N TRP A 15 16.70 -0.14 11.76
CA TRP A 15 16.73 0.36 10.37
C TRP A 15 16.71 1.88 10.30
N PHE A 16 16.01 2.52 11.23
CA PHE A 16 15.86 3.96 11.27
C PHE A 16 17.19 4.61 11.61
N ARG A 17 17.85 4.12 12.67
CA ARG A 17 19.20 4.56 13.04
C ARG A 17 20.23 4.27 11.94
N VAL A 18 20.14 3.12 11.28
CA VAL A 18 21.02 2.78 10.15
C VAL A 18 20.94 3.83 9.04
N LEU A 19 19.73 4.31 8.70
CA LEU A 19 19.55 5.32 7.67
C LEU A 19 19.87 6.75 8.13
N PHE A 20 19.45 7.12 9.34
CA PHE A 20 19.38 8.53 9.76
C PHE A 20 20.35 8.89 10.90
N GLY A 21 21.02 7.91 11.50
CA GLY A 21 22.11 8.12 12.46
C GLY A 21 21.66 8.37 13.90
N PHE A 22 20.36 8.31 14.20
CA PHE A 22 19.82 8.41 15.56
C PHE A 22 18.69 7.41 15.77
N ARG A 23 18.40 7.07 17.03
CA ARG A 23 17.25 6.23 17.37
C ARG A 23 16.01 7.10 17.44
N GLU A 24 14.97 6.76 16.69
CA GLU A 24 13.72 7.52 16.64
C GLU A 24 13.08 7.65 18.03
N LEU A 25 13.02 6.55 18.78
CA LEU A 25 12.29 6.45 20.05
C LEU A 25 12.98 7.14 21.24
N ASP A 26 14.13 7.79 21.02
CA ASP A 26 14.82 8.60 22.03
C ASP A 26 14.27 10.04 22.09
N PHE A 27 13.40 10.42 21.15
CA PHE A 27 12.92 11.79 20.95
C PHE A 27 11.39 11.81 20.80
N ASP A 28 10.78 12.97 21.06
CA ASP A 28 9.36 13.16 20.74
C ASP A 28 9.12 13.38 19.24
N TYR A 29 7.84 13.42 18.84
CA TYR A 29 7.47 13.50 17.42
C TYR A 29 8.00 14.76 16.72
N GLU A 30 7.95 15.92 17.38
CA GLU A 30 8.40 17.20 16.80
C GLU A 30 9.93 17.26 16.73
N GLU A 31 10.62 16.73 17.75
CA GLU A 31 12.07 16.59 17.76
C GLU A 31 12.56 15.63 16.66
N VAL A 32 11.85 14.52 16.40
CA VAL A 32 12.15 13.62 15.27
C VAL A 32 11.92 14.35 13.95
N GLN A 33 10.77 15.01 13.77
CA GLN A 33 10.46 15.77 12.55
C GLN A 33 11.52 16.83 12.26
N GLY A 34 11.97 17.57 13.29
CA GLY A 34 13.00 18.62 13.17
C GLY A 34 14.42 18.11 12.86
N LYS A 35 14.66 16.79 12.90
CA LYS A 35 15.92 16.17 12.48
C LYS A 35 15.98 15.86 10.98
N PHE A 36 14.95 16.26 10.23
CA PHE A 36 14.86 16.07 8.79
C PHE A 36 14.55 17.38 8.07
N GLU A 37 15.05 17.47 6.84
CA GLU A 37 14.77 18.56 5.92
C GLU A 37 14.34 17.99 4.58
N LEU A 38 13.31 18.61 4.00
CA LEU A 38 12.91 18.35 2.62
C LEU A 38 13.69 19.30 1.71
N VAL A 39 14.49 18.74 0.81
CA VAL A 39 15.29 19.48 -0.18
C VAL A 39 14.87 19.09 -1.60
N ASP A 40 15.42 19.77 -2.61
CA ASP A 40 15.14 19.52 -4.03
C ASP A 40 13.64 19.56 -4.36
N ASN A 41 12.98 20.68 -4.03
CA ASN A 41 11.52 20.85 -4.18
C ASN A 41 10.72 19.73 -3.47
N ALA A 42 11.17 19.33 -2.28
CA ALA A 42 10.59 18.28 -1.46
C ALA A 42 10.61 16.86 -2.07
N THR A 43 11.54 16.59 -2.99
CA THR A 43 11.74 15.25 -3.57
C THR A 43 12.89 14.47 -2.94
N THR A 44 13.62 15.09 -2.01
CA THR A 44 14.74 14.49 -1.27
C THR A 44 14.56 14.72 0.23
N LEU A 45 14.70 13.66 1.03
CA LEU A 45 14.73 13.72 2.49
C LEU A 45 16.18 13.71 2.98
N ARG A 46 16.61 14.77 3.67
CA ARG A 46 17.94 14.88 4.29
C ARG A 46 17.84 14.71 5.80
N SER A 47 18.65 13.85 6.39
CA SER A 47 18.83 13.82 7.85
C SER A 47 19.89 14.83 8.27
N THR A 48 19.54 15.71 9.20
CA THR A 48 20.48 16.73 9.73
C THR A 48 21.48 16.14 10.73
N VAL A 49 21.23 14.93 11.23
CA VAL A 49 22.08 14.25 12.22
C VAL A 49 23.31 13.62 11.59
N ASN A 50 23.14 12.90 10.47
CA ASN A 50 24.25 12.21 9.79
C ASN A 50 24.57 12.79 8.40
N GLY A 51 23.84 13.80 7.94
CA GLY A 51 24.04 14.47 6.65
C GLY A 51 23.64 13.64 5.42
N LYS A 52 23.11 12.42 5.57
CA LYS A 52 22.69 11.59 4.44
C LYS A 52 21.38 12.10 3.85
N SER A 53 21.25 11.96 2.53
CA SER A 53 20.07 12.33 1.76
C SER A 53 19.56 11.14 0.97
N TYR A 54 18.23 11.05 0.84
CA TYR A 54 17.56 9.98 0.11
C TYR A 54 16.49 10.56 -0.80
N GLY A 55 16.43 10.11 -2.05
CA GLY A 55 15.36 10.50 -2.97
C GLY A 55 14.05 9.87 -2.51
N ILE A 56 13.06 10.70 -2.19
CA ILE A 56 11.71 10.24 -1.81
C ILE A 56 10.72 10.36 -2.96
N GLY A 57 11.02 11.14 -4.00
CA GLY A 57 10.11 11.33 -5.11
C GLY A 57 8.87 12.11 -4.68
N THR A 58 7.67 11.65 -5.03
CA THR A 58 6.42 12.36 -4.68
C THR A 58 5.39 11.42 -4.06
N PHE A 59 4.52 11.98 -3.22
CA PHE A 59 3.44 11.23 -2.57
C PHE A 59 2.10 11.94 -2.74
N GLU A 60 1.08 11.19 -3.13
CA GLU A 60 -0.29 11.69 -3.32
C GLU A 60 -1.32 10.58 -3.02
N CYS A 61 -2.56 10.98 -2.67
CA CYS A 61 -3.69 10.06 -2.54
C CYS A 61 -4.65 10.29 -3.70
N LEU A 62 -4.76 9.32 -4.62
CA LEU A 62 -5.59 9.43 -5.82
C LEU A 62 -6.76 8.46 -5.79
N SER A 63 -7.92 8.91 -6.28
CA SER A 63 -9.10 8.07 -6.41
C SER A 63 -9.01 7.15 -7.62
N LEU A 64 -9.77 6.05 -7.59
CA LEU A 64 -9.93 5.17 -8.75
C LEU A 64 -10.33 5.96 -10.01
N ALA A 65 -11.29 6.88 -9.88
CA ALA A 65 -11.73 7.69 -11.02
C ALA A 65 -10.59 8.56 -11.61
N ALA A 66 -9.79 9.20 -10.75
CA ALA A 66 -8.66 10.00 -11.19
C ALA A 66 -7.60 9.15 -11.91
N LEU A 67 -7.33 7.95 -11.38
CA LEU A 67 -6.34 7.02 -11.96
C LEU A 67 -6.81 6.43 -13.28
N ARG A 68 -8.11 6.11 -13.42
CA ARG A 68 -8.69 5.70 -14.70
C ARG A 68 -8.44 6.74 -15.79
N VAL A 69 -8.74 8.00 -15.50
CA VAL A 69 -8.51 9.11 -16.45
C VAL A 69 -7.02 9.21 -16.80
N ALA A 70 -6.15 9.32 -15.80
CA ALA A 70 -4.71 9.46 -16.02
C ALA A 70 -4.11 8.27 -16.78
N GLY A 71 -4.55 7.05 -16.48
CA GLY A 71 -4.08 5.83 -17.13
C GLY A 71 -4.55 5.69 -18.57
N LEU A 72 -5.77 6.13 -18.89
CA LEU A 72 -6.27 6.18 -20.28
C LEU A 72 -5.51 7.21 -21.12
N ASP A 73 -5.21 8.38 -20.56
CA ASP A 73 -4.46 9.45 -21.23
C ASP A 73 -2.99 9.05 -21.51
N THR A 74 -2.46 8.09 -20.76
CA THR A 74 -1.06 7.64 -20.83
C THR A 74 -0.92 6.21 -21.36
N ALA A 75 -2.01 5.63 -21.86
CA ALA A 75 -2.09 4.23 -22.22
C ALA A 75 -1.05 3.83 -23.28
N VAL A 76 -0.23 2.85 -22.94
CA VAL A 76 0.64 2.15 -23.89
C VAL A 76 -0.07 0.88 -24.33
N GLY A 77 -0.24 0.66 -25.64
CA GLY A 77 -0.93 -0.52 -26.15
C GLY A 77 -0.16 -1.81 -25.91
N GLY A 78 -0.86 -2.95 -25.83
CA GLY A 78 -0.26 -4.28 -25.77
C GLY A 78 -1.01 -5.21 -24.82
N ASP A 79 -0.78 -6.52 -24.92
CA ASP A 79 -1.46 -7.47 -24.05
C ASP A 79 -0.85 -7.48 -22.64
N THR A 80 -1.69 -7.24 -21.64
CA THR A 80 -1.33 -7.40 -20.23
C THR A 80 -1.13 -8.88 -19.91
N LYS A 81 -0.02 -9.18 -19.25
CA LYS A 81 0.39 -10.52 -18.84
C LYS A 81 0.28 -10.64 -17.32
N LEU A 82 0.00 -11.86 -16.86
CA LEU A 82 -0.08 -12.17 -15.44
C LEU A 82 0.71 -13.44 -15.14
N ARG A 83 1.55 -13.38 -14.11
CA ARG A 83 2.34 -14.50 -13.62
C ARG A 83 2.33 -14.54 -12.09
N HIS A 84 2.69 -15.69 -11.53
CA HIS A 84 2.73 -15.92 -10.09
C HIS A 84 4.16 -16.18 -9.67
N GLU A 85 4.63 -15.49 -8.63
CA GLU A 85 5.94 -15.69 -8.05
C GLU A 85 5.85 -15.95 -6.55
N ALA A 86 6.77 -16.76 -6.06
CA ALA A 86 6.96 -16.94 -4.63
C ALA A 86 8.03 -15.99 -4.14
N SER A 87 7.72 -15.23 -3.09
CA SER A 87 8.68 -14.36 -2.41
C SER A 87 8.85 -14.82 -0.97
N THR A 88 10.09 -14.91 -0.51
CA THR A 88 10.38 -15.14 0.91
C THR A 88 10.22 -13.88 1.73
N ASP A 89 10.41 -12.72 1.11
CA ASP A 89 10.41 -11.41 1.76
C ASP A 89 10.32 -10.30 0.71
N VAL A 90 9.17 -9.62 0.64
CA VAL A 90 8.95 -8.55 -0.34
C VAL A 90 9.92 -7.38 -0.17
N PHE A 91 10.51 -7.22 1.01
CA PHE A 91 11.59 -6.24 1.22
C PHE A 91 12.77 -6.52 0.29
N LEU A 92 13.12 -7.79 0.09
CA LEU A 92 14.24 -8.18 -0.76
C LEU A 92 13.87 -8.04 -2.24
N ASP A 93 12.60 -8.26 -2.60
CA ASP A 93 12.12 -7.98 -3.97
C ASP A 93 12.26 -6.49 -4.31
N HIS A 94 12.04 -5.60 -3.34
CA HIS A 94 12.31 -4.17 -3.51
C HIS A 94 13.80 -3.85 -3.62
N CYS A 95 14.70 -4.66 -3.05
CA CYS A 95 16.15 -4.44 -3.15
C CYS A 95 16.73 -4.93 -4.47
N ASP A 96 15.99 -5.75 -5.23
CA ASP A 96 16.45 -6.30 -6.50
C ASP A 96 16.47 -5.23 -7.59
N SER A 97 17.67 -4.91 -8.07
CA SER A 97 17.88 -3.98 -9.20
C SER A 97 17.10 -4.33 -10.47
N ALA A 98 16.71 -5.60 -10.67
CA ALA A 98 15.83 -6.01 -11.78
C ALA A 98 14.40 -5.46 -11.67
N ASN A 99 14.05 -4.88 -10.52
CA ASN A 99 12.78 -4.22 -10.24
C ASN A 99 12.90 -2.70 -10.25
N GLN A 100 13.95 -2.14 -10.86
CA GLN A 100 14.08 -0.70 -11.06
C GLN A 100 12.81 -0.13 -11.70
N HIS A 101 12.26 0.90 -11.07
CA HIS A 101 11.02 1.59 -11.41
C HIS A 101 9.75 0.73 -11.40
N ALA A 102 9.78 -0.50 -10.86
CA ALA A 102 8.57 -1.30 -10.74
C ALA A 102 7.59 -0.68 -9.72
N LEU A 103 6.29 -0.96 -9.88
CA LEU A 103 5.26 -0.57 -8.92
C LEU A 103 4.94 -1.75 -7.99
N PHE A 104 5.01 -1.53 -6.69
CA PHE A 104 4.66 -2.51 -5.67
C PHE A 104 3.37 -2.13 -4.94
N GLN A 105 2.38 -3.02 -4.95
CA GLN A 105 1.23 -2.89 -4.06
C GLN A 105 1.64 -3.26 -2.64
N ALA A 106 1.42 -2.35 -1.69
CA ALA A 106 1.62 -2.55 -0.27
C ALA A 106 0.26 -2.68 0.42
N ALA A 107 0.10 -3.73 1.23
CA ALA A 107 -1.03 -3.85 2.13
C ALA A 107 -0.87 -2.84 3.26
N SER A 108 -1.72 -1.83 3.29
CA SER A 108 -1.62 -0.68 4.18
C SER A 108 -2.96 -0.41 4.87
N GLN A 109 -2.99 0.62 5.70
CA GLN A 109 -4.16 1.17 6.37
C GLN A 109 -4.65 2.39 5.59
N LEU A 110 -5.85 2.88 5.91
CA LEU A 110 -6.45 4.02 5.20
C LEU A 110 -5.67 5.34 5.34
N ASN A 111 -4.75 5.42 6.30
CA ASN A 111 -3.84 6.54 6.53
C ASN A 111 -2.45 6.34 5.89
N CYS A 112 -2.23 5.27 5.13
CA CYS A 112 -0.95 4.92 4.52
C CYS A 112 0.20 4.68 5.53
N LEU A 113 -0.12 4.23 6.75
CA LEU A 113 0.81 3.92 7.83
C LEU A 113 0.61 2.50 8.37
N GLU A 114 1.68 1.71 8.40
CA GLU A 114 1.69 0.27 8.67
C GLU A 114 1.77 -0.09 10.17
N PHE A 115 1.01 0.61 11.02
CA PHE A 115 0.96 0.28 12.45
C PHE A 115 0.12 -0.98 12.72
N MET A 116 0.61 -1.88 13.59
CA MET A 116 -0.01 -3.18 13.90
C MET A 116 -1.41 -3.14 14.54
N SER A 117 -1.85 -1.99 15.06
CA SER A 117 -3.04 -1.89 15.91
C SER A 117 -3.82 -0.61 15.66
N PRO A 118 -5.16 -0.65 15.74
CA PRO A 118 -6.00 0.56 15.72
C PRO A 118 -5.79 1.49 16.92
N ARG A 119 -5.02 1.07 17.94
CA ARG A 119 -4.62 1.90 19.09
C ARG A 119 -3.29 2.62 18.89
N SER A 120 -2.57 2.30 17.83
CA SER A 120 -1.31 2.95 17.51
C SER A 120 -1.56 4.27 16.80
N VAL A 121 -0.75 5.26 17.15
CA VAL A 121 -0.82 6.62 16.59
C VAL A 121 0.52 6.98 15.95
N PRO A 122 0.54 7.88 14.96
CA PRO A 122 1.75 8.29 14.24
C PRO A 122 2.93 8.70 15.14
N GLU A 123 2.64 9.33 16.27
CA GLU A 123 3.61 9.81 17.26
C GLU A 123 4.41 8.69 17.93
N GLN A 124 3.98 7.43 17.80
CA GLN A 124 4.71 6.27 18.35
C GLN A 124 5.94 5.87 17.52
N GLY A 125 6.13 6.48 16.34
CA GLY A 125 7.29 6.29 15.49
C GLY A 125 7.20 5.06 14.57
N VAL A 126 7.81 5.18 13.39
CA VAL A 126 7.80 4.16 12.33
C VAL A 126 8.87 3.09 12.50
N THR A 127 9.87 3.29 13.37
CA THR A 127 10.93 2.30 13.65
C THR A 127 10.33 0.94 14.00
N ARG A 128 9.20 0.96 14.73
CA ARG A 128 8.46 -0.21 15.23
C ARG A 128 7.89 -1.12 14.14
N TYR A 129 7.89 -0.68 12.87
CA TYR A 129 7.44 -1.52 11.76
C TYR A 129 8.31 -2.78 11.61
N ASP A 130 9.54 -2.76 12.12
CA ASP A 130 10.44 -3.92 12.14
C ASP A 130 9.92 -5.11 12.96
N ARG A 131 8.96 -4.87 13.87
CA ARG A 131 8.34 -5.89 14.73
C ARG A 131 7.18 -6.61 14.07
N ASP A 132 6.72 -6.10 12.93
CA ASP A 132 5.61 -6.67 12.18
C ASP A 132 6.14 -7.40 10.93
N PRO A 133 6.07 -8.75 10.90
CA PRO A 133 6.56 -9.54 9.76
C PRO A 133 5.57 -9.57 8.58
N THR A 134 4.48 -8.81 8.62
CA THR A 134 3.52 -8.76 7.51
C THR A 134 4.05 -7.97 6.31
N GLN A 135 3.37 -8.11 5.17
CA GLN A 135 3.81 -7.59 3.88
C GLN A 135 3.89 -6.06 3.86
N GLY A 136 2.93 -5.36 4.44
CA GLY A 136 2.87 -3.90 4.46
C GLY A 136 4.13 -3.26 5.06
N PRO A 137 4.44 -3.57 6.34
CA PRO A 137 5.67 -3.13 6.98
C PRO A 137 6.92 -3.50 6.18
N ALA A 138 6.99 -4.69 5.59
CA ALA A 138 8.14 -5.07 4.76
C ALA A 138 8.32 -4.15 3.54
N CYS A 139 7.24 -3.78 2.82
CA CYS A 139 7.27 -2.79 1.75
C CYS A 139 7.69 -1.40 2.27
N ALA A 140 7.08 -0.95 3.37
CA ALA A 140 7.36 0.36 3.97
C ALA A 140 8.83 0.49 4.41
N LEU A 141 9.39 -0.56 5.02
CA LEU A 141 10.78 -0.59 5.47
C LEU A 141 11.78 -0.59 4.32
N ALA A 142 11.46 -1.27 3.21
CA ALA A 142 12.34 -1.31 2.05
C ALA A 142 12.57 0.09 1.46
N ALA A 143 11.55 0.94 1.51
CA ALA A 143 11.61 2.35 1.12
C ALA A 143 11.53 3.27 2.37
N GLY A 144 12.35 2.99 3.38
CA GLY A 144 12.35 3.68 4.68
C GLY A 144 12.25 5.21 4.63
N PRO A 145 12.99 5.93 3.77
CA PRO A 145 12.86 7.39 3.62
C PRO A 145 11.44 7.84 3.24
N GLY A 146 10.77 7.10 2.34
CA GLY A 146 9.39 7.37 1.99
C GLY A 146 8.42 7.10 3.14
N THR A 147 8.74 6.15 4.03
CA THR A 147 7.96 5.86 5.24
C THR A 147 8.08 6.98 6.27
N VAL A 148 9.28 7.52 6.49
CA VAL A 148 9.47 8.73 7.31
C VAL A 148 8.69 9.90 6.73
N PHE A 149 8.73 10.11 5.41
CA PHE A 149 7.94 11.16 4.77
C PHE A 149 6.44 11.00 5.05
N ARG A 150 5.87 9.80 4.86
CA ARG A 150 4.42 9.57 5.06
C ARG A 150 3.98 9.83 6.50
N ASN A 151 4.83 9.55 7.49
CA ASN A 151 4.50 9.80 8.89
C ASN A 151 4.68 11.28 9.26
N TYR A 152 5.84 11.88 8.91
CA TYR A 152 6.26 13.17 9.44
C TYR A 152 6.00 14.36 8.51
N PHE A 153 5.76 14.16 7.21
CA PHE A 153 5.73 15.25 6.23
C PHE A 153 4.56 15.23 5.24
N ALA A 154 3.83 14.13 5.12
CA ALA A 154 2.64 14.08 4.27
C ALA A 154 1.66 15.21 4.65
N SER A 155 1.15 15.92 3.64
CA SER A 155 0.20 17.01 3.87
C SER A 155 -1.17 16.44 4.24
N VAL A 156 -1.62 16.71 5.45
CA VAL A 156 -2.94 16.33 5.94
C VAL A 156 -3.68 17.59 6.38
N ASN A 157 -4.77 17.91 5.68
CA ASN A 157 -5.56 19.12 5.94
C ASN A 157 -4.71 20.41 5.97
N GLY A 158 -3.70 20.49 5.08
CA GLY A 158 -2.79 21.62 4.95
C GLY A 158 -1.68 21.69 6.00
N LYS A 159 -1.53 20.68 6.87
CA LYS A 159 -0.46 20.58 7.85
C LYS A 159 0.49 19.42 7.51
N PRO A 160 1.81 19.56 7.72
CA PRO A 160 2.76 18.49 7.48
C PRO A 160 2.69 17.42 8.59
N GLY A 161 2.74 16.17 8.18
CA GLY A 161 2.77 15.01 9.06
C GLY A 161 1.40 14.57 9.55
N GLN A 162 1.37 13.32 10.02
CA GLN A 162 0.18 12.69 10.58
C GLN A 162 0.32 12.65 12.10
N THR A 163 -0.77 12.93 12.80
CA THR A 163 -0.86 12.87 14.28
C THR A 163 -2.09 12.08 14.68
N ALA A 164 -2.25 11.73 15.96
CA ALA A 164 -3.44 11.05 16.47
C ALA A 164 -4.75 11.75 16.04
N GLU A 165 -4.72 13.08 15.97
CA GLU A 165 -5.89 13.93 15.67
C GLU A 165 -5.99 14.38 14.20
N ASN A 166 -4.98 14.11 13.36
CA ASN A 166 -4.94 14.57 11.97
C ASN A 166 -4.22 13.55 11.08
N GLN A 167 -4.98 12.67 10.42
CA GLN A 167 -4.46 11.60 9.58
C GLN A 167 -5.08 11.61 8.20
N LEU A 168 -4.35 11.05 7.24
CA LEU A 168 -4.90 10.71 5.94
C LEU A 168 -6.04 9.70 6.11
N ASN A 169 -7.02 9.79 5.22
CA ASN A 169 -8.10 8.82 5.15
C ASN A 169 -8.50 8.60 3.69
N ASN A 170 -8.09 7.46 3.15
CA ASN A 170 -8.36 7.08 1.77
C ASN A 170 -9.83 6.66 1.50
N LEU A 171 -10.70 6.71 2.52
CA LEU A 171 -12.16 6.63 2.37
C LEU A 171 -12.87 7.98 2.59
N ASP A 172 -12.17 9.09 2.79
CA ASP A 172 -12.78 10.40 3.06
C ASP A 172 -13.89 10.80 2.06
N ALA A 173 -13.64 10.61 0.76
CA ALA A 173 -14.60 10.92 -0.30
C ALA A 173 -15.79 9.95 -0.29
N VAL A 174 -15.53 8.67 0.01
CA VAL A 174 -16.59 7.65 0.19
C VAL A 174 -17.46 8.02 1.38
N GLU A 175 -16.87 8.39 2.52
CA GLU A 175 -17.60 8.83 3.71
C GLU A 175 -18.43 10.08 3.47
N ALA A 176 -17.93 11.02 2.66
CA ALA A 176 -18.67 12.20 2.25
C ALA A 176 -19.92 11.84 1.42
N ILE A 177 -19.77 10.99 0.40
CA ILE A 177 -20.88 10.50 -0.43
C ILE A 177 -21.92 9.75 0.41
N LEU A 178 -21.45 8.92 1.34
CA LEU A 178 -22.29 8.19 2.28
C LEU A 178 -22.96 9.08 3.33
N SER A 179 -22.58 10.37 3.44
CA SER A 179 -22.94 11.21 4.58
C SER A 179 -22.67 10.50 5.91
N ASN A 180 -21.51 9.84 6.01
CA ASN A 180 -21.20 8.93 7.12
C ASN A 180 -21.18 9.65 8.48
N HIS A 181 -20.82 10.93 8.51
CA HIS A 181 -20.91 11.77 9.71
C HIS A 181 -22.33 11.80 10.33
N LYS A 182 -23.38 11.71 9.50
CA LYS A 182 -24.79 11.69 9.91
C LYS A 182 -25.31 10.27 10.11
N HIS A 183 -25.01 9.37 9.16
CA HIS A 183 -25.61 8.05 9.14
C HIS A 183 -24.86 7.01 9.98
N LYS A 184 -23.57 7.27 10.27
CA LYS A 184 -22.69 6.43 11.07
C LYS A 184 -22.72 4.98 10.60
N TYR A 185 -22.41 4.72 9.34
CA TYR A 185 -22.34 3.36 8.80
C TYR A 185 -21.09 2.62 9.24
N LEU A 186 -19.96 3.32 9.36
CA LEU A 186 -18.69 2.78 9.83
C LEU A 186 -17.88 3.87 10.53
N ASP A 187 -16.84 3.47 11.26
CA ASP A 187 -15.83 4.36 11.81
C ASP A 187 -14.48 4.03 11.18
N VAL A 188 -13.65 5.05 10.97
CA VAL A 188 -12.24 4.91 10.59
C VAL A 188 -11.39 5.46 11.74
N VAL A 189 -10.61 4.61 12.39
CA VAL A 189 -9.76 4.98 13.54
C VAL A 189 -8.34 4.50 13.29
N ASN A 190 -7.39 5.43 13.25
CA ASN A 190 -5.97 5.14 12.95
C ASN A 190 -5.78 4.31 11.66
N GLY A 191 -6.65 4.56 10.67
CA GLY A 191 -6.64 3.87 9.37
C GLY A 191 -7.35 2.51 9.34
N TYR A 192 -7.95 2.06 10.44
CA TYR A 192 -8.74 0.83 10.54
C TYR A 192 -10.23 1.11 10.49
N THR A 193 -11.00 0.24 9.82
CA THR A 193 -12.47 0.32 9.77
C THR A 193 -13.12 -0.57 10.84
N ASP A 194 -14.10 -0.03 11.54
CA ASP A 194 -14.99 -0.80 12.41
C ASP A 194 -16.46 -0.41 12.21
N SER A 195 -17.38 -1.32 12.54
CA SER A 195 -18.82 -1.13 12.49
C SER A 195 -19.53 -2.23 13.30
N THR A 196 -20.86 -2.15 13.35
CA THR A 196 -21.72 -3.16 13.96
C THR A 196 -22.61 -3.83 12.90
N PRO A 197 -23.13 -5.04 13.14
CA PRO A 197 -24.06 -5.69 12.21
C PRO A 197 -25.27 -4.81 11.85
N SER A 198 -25.82 -4.06 12.80
CA SER A 198 -26.97 -3.18 12.55
C SER A 198 -26.63 -1.97 11.66
N ARG A 199 -25.45 -1.37 11.84
CA ARG A 199 -24.96 -0.26 11.01
C ARG A 199 -24.69 -0.72 9.57
N LEU A 200 -24.08 -1.89 9.41
CA LEU A 200 -23.81 -2.47 8.09
C LEU A 200 -25.06 -3.00 7.41
N ALA A 201 -26.01 -3.59 8.14
CA ALA A 201 -27.31 -3.97 7.59
C ALA A 201 -28.02 -2.76 6.99
N LYS A 202 -27.99 -1.61 7.68
CA LYS A 202 -28.49 -0.34 7.16
C LYS A 202 -27.74 0.08 5.89
N LEU A 203 -26.40 0.14 5.91
CA LEU A 203 -25.59 0.46 4.73
C LEU A 203 -25.95 -0.43 3.52
N ASN A 204 -26.05 -1.74 3.75
CA ASN A 204 -26.30 -2.74 2.72
C ASN A 204 -27.69 -2.57 2.10
N THR A 205 -28.71 -2.34 2.93
CA THR A 205 -30.11 -2.26 2.49
C THR A 205 -30.49 -0.90 1.92
N THR A 206 -29.88 0.20 2.37
CA THR A 206 -30.24 1.54 1.92
C THR A 206 -29.32 2.09 0.84
N VAL A 207 -28.07 1.64 0.78
CA VAL A 207 -27.06 2.18 -0.14
C VAL A 207 -26.54 1.12 -1.09
N LEU A 208 -25.93 0.05 -0.57
CA LEU A 208 -25.18 -0.90 -1.40
C LEU A 208 -26.05 -1.87 -2.21
N HIS A 209 -27.37 -1.86 -2.01
CA HIS A 209 -28.32 -2.58 -2.86
C HIS A 209 -28.36 -2.04 -4.31
N ASP A 210 -28.10 -0.74 -4.50
CA ASP A 210 -28.09 -0.09 -5.80
C ASP A 210 -26.72 -0.27 -6.49
N HIS A 211 -26.72 -0.64 -7.77
CA HIS A 211 -25.50 -0.81 -8.55
C HIS A 211 -24.84 0.52 -8.88
N ALA A 212 -25.63 1.52 -9.30
CA ALA A 212 -25.09 2.83 -9.71
C ALA A 212 -24.40 3.52 -8.53
N THR A 213 -24.99 3.45 -7.34
CA THR A 213 -24.38 3.96 -6.12
C THR A 213 -23.09 3.24 -5.77
N ARG A 214 -23.02 1.91 -5.93
CA ARG A 214 -21.78 1.14 -5.72
C ARG A 214 -20.66 1.61 -6.66
N ASP A 215 -20.96 1.87 -7.93
CA ASP A 215 -19.97 2.36 -8.89
C ASP A 215 -19.46 3.76 -8.51
N VAL A 216 -20.34 4.65 -8.06
CA VAL A 216 -19.97 5.98 -7.57
C VAL A 216 -19.05 5.89 -6.35
N LEU A 217 -19.37 5.01 -5.40
CA LEU A 217 -18.54 4.78 -4.21
C LEU A 217 -17.18 4.16 -4.59
N ALA A 218 -17.15 3.17 -5.49
CA ALA A 218 -15.90 2.55 -5.95
C ALA A 218 -14.97 3.58 -6.61
N ASN A 219 -15.53 4.46 -7.44
CA ASN A 219 -14.81 5.56 -8.09
C ASN A 219 -14.17 6.54 -7.09
N ALA A 220 -14.74 6.68 -5.90
CA ALA A 220 -14.28 7.60 -4.87
C ALA A 220 -13.23 7.00 -3.92
N VAL A 221 -13.04 5.67 -3.91
CA VAL A 221 -11.98 5.02 -3.11
C VAL A 221 -10.61 5.52 -3.57
N LYS A 222 -9.77 5.91 -2.62
CA LYS A 222 -8.41 6.36 -2.88
C LYS A 222 -7.37 5.31 -2.52
N ILE A 223 -6.18 5.43 -3.11
CA ILE A 223 -4.97 4.73 -2.69
C ILE A 223 -3.84 5.75 -2.50
N GLY A 224 -2.90 5.48 -1.59
CA GLY A 224 -1.69 6.28 -1.45
C GLY A 224 -0.65 5.84 -2.49
N LEU A 225 -0.09 6.78 -3.24
CA LEU A 225 0.92 6.52 -4.26
C LEU A 225 2.19 7.27 -3.92
N HIS A 226 3.26 6.52 -3.67
CA HIS A 226 4.60 7.06 -3.50
C HIS A 226 5.41 6.74 -4.76
N TRP A 227 5.61 7.74 -5.60
CA TRP A 227 6.26 7.59 -6.89
C TRP A 227 7.77 7.75 -6.76
N ASN A 228 8.53 6.84 -7.38
CA ASN A 228 9.98 6.95 -7.53
C ASN A 228 10.73 7.21 -6.21
N VAL A 229 10.41 6.41 -5.19
CA VAL A 229 11.07 6.42 -3.88
C VAL A 229 12.33 5.55 -3.92
N GLN A 230 13.41 6.04 -3.32
CA GLN A 230 14.67 5.30 -3.24
C GLN A 230 14.54 4.09 -2.31
N VAL A 231 15.14 2.98 -2.73
CA VAL A 231 15.39 1.81 -1.89
C VAL A 231 16.85 1.87 -1.42
N PRO A 232 17.13 2.29 -0.17
CA PRO A 232 18.49 2.54 0.29
C PRO A 232 19.21 1.27 0.80
N PHE A 233 18.64 0.09 0.54
CA PHE A 233 19.11 -1.18 1.09
C PHE A 233 19.49 -2.19 -0.01
N SER A 234 20.51 -3.01 0.25
CA SER A 234 20.87 -4.18 -0.57
C SER A 234 20.35 -5.50 0.00
N SER A 235 20.10 -5.52 1.30
CA SER A 235 19.41 -6.56 2.05
C SER A 235 18.88 -5.91 3.33
N ARG A 236 18.13 -6.64 4.18
CA ARG A 236 17.57 -6.06 5.40
C ARG A 236 18.62 -5.32 6.23
N TYR A 237 18.45 -4.00 6.25
CA TYR A 237 19.23 -3.03 7.03
C TYR A 237 20.72 -2.95 6.67
N ALA A 238 21.13 -3.52 5.52
CA ALA A 238 22.44 -3.28 4.94
C ALA A 238 22.32 -2.22 3.84
N THR A 239 22.81 -1.00 4.11
CA THR A 239 22.67 0.12 3.19
C THR A 239 23.46 -0.08 1.89
N THR A 240 23.00 0.52 0.80
CA THR A 240 23.70 0.57 -0.48
C THR A 240 23.81 2.01 -0.97
N ASN A 241 24.82 2.28 -1.81
CA ASN A 241 24.95 3.55 -2.52
C ASN A 241 24.34 3.50 -3.93
N ASN A 242 23.78 2.34 -4.32
CA ASN A 242 23.15 2.18 -5.63
C ASN A 242 21.92 3.09 -5.72
N GLN A 243 21.80 3.77 -6.86
CA GLN A 243 20.63 4.58 -7.20
C GLN A 243 19.54 3.64 -7.72
N HIS A 244 18.77 3.08 -6.78
CA HIS A 244 17.66 2.18 -7.04
C HIS A 244 16.35 2.79 -6.55
N PHE A 245 15.34 2.82 -7.42
CA PHE A 245 14.06 3.48 -7.15
C PHE A 245 12.91 2.57 -7.57
N VAL A 246 11.82 2.63 -6.80
CA VAL A 246 10.56 1.93 -7.08
C VAL A 246 9.39 2.87 -6.83
N SER A 247 8.20 2.48 -7.25
CA SER A 247 6.96 3.14 -6.85
C SER A 247 6.16 2.22 -5.94
N GLN A 248 5.37 2.77 -5.02
CA GLN A 248 4.57 2.00 -4.07
C GLN A 248 3.12 2.48 -4.04
N ALA A 249 2.18 1.54 -4.16
CA ALA A 249 0.75 1.75 -4.02
C ALA A 249 0.27 1.22 -2.66
N TYR A 250 0.10 2.11 -1.70
CA TYR A 250 -0.42 1.84 -0.36
C TYR A 250 -1.95 1.74 -0.41
N CYS A 251 -2.43 0.50 -0.42
CA CYS A 251 -3.84 0.18 -0.56
C CYS A 251 -4.37 -0.42 0.74
N SER A 252 -5.58 -0.04 1.14
CA SER A 252 -6.23 -0.62 2.32
C SER A 252 -7.37 -1.52 1.90
N ALA A 253 -7.49 -2.69 2.53
CA ALA A 253 -8.74 -3.43 2.56
C ALA A 253 -9.57 -3.03 3.78
N ILE A 254 -10.83 -3.42 3.82
CA ILE A 254 -11.63 -3.32 5.05
C ILE A 254 -11.01 -4.25 6.11
N SER A 255 -10.79 -3.74 7.32
CA SER A 255 -10.21 -4.48 8.44
C SER A 255 -11.23 -5.37 9.14
N VAL A 256 -11.82 -6.32 8.40
CA VAL A 256 -12.88 -7.21 8.87
C VAL A 256 -12.49 -7.96 10.15
N GLY A 257 -11.25 -8.45 10.23
CA GLY A 257 -10.71 -9.18 11.39
C GLY A 257 -10.56 -8.34 12.67
N TYR A 258 -10.68 -7.01 12.57
CA TYR A 258 -10.63 -6.09 13.70
C TYR A 258 -12.00 -5.54 14.10
N SER A 259 -13.06 -5.96 13.40
CA SER A 259 -14.40 -5.39 13.56
C SER A 259 -15.32 -6.25 14.42
N ALA A 260 -16.30 -5.61 15.06
CA ALA A 260 -17.39 -6.31 15.75
C ALA A 260 -18.40 -6.97 14.78
N ALA A 261 -18.45 -6.53 13.52
CA ALA A 261 -19.35 -7.09 12.50
C ALA A 261 -18.73 -8.29 11.75
N SER A 262 -19.58 -9.18 11.24
CA SER A 262 -19.14 -10.41 10.58
C SER A 262 -18.60 -10.17 9.16
N GLN A 263 -17.91 -11.16 8.60
CA GLN A 263 -17.53 -11.16 7.18
C GLN A 263 -18.76 -10.98 6.26
N SER A 264 -19.89 -11.62 6.58
CA SER A 264 -21.12 -11.47 5.78
C SER A 264 -21.67 -10.05 5.81
N ASP A 265 -21.60 -9.37 6.95
CA ASP A 265 -22.07 -7.98 7.07
C ASP A 265 -21.21 -7.03 6.23
N TRP A 266 -19.90 -7.25 6.26
CA TRP A 266 -18.93 -6.44 5.50
C TRP A 266 -18.87 -6.76 4.01
N ALA A 267 -19.31 -7.93 3.58
CA ALA A 267 -19.04 -8.45 2.23
C ALA A 267 -19.35 -7.46 1.09
N PRO A 268 -20.50 -6.75 1.06
CA PRO A 268 -20.79 -5.82 -0.02
C PRO A 268 -19.79 -4.66 -0.10
N PHE A 269 -19.42 -4.07 1.04
CA PHE A 269 -18.51 -2.94 1.10
C PHE A 269 -17.04 -3.37 0.94
N ALA A 270 -16.64 -4.49 1.54
CA ALA A 270 -15.30 -5.04 1.42
C ALA A 270 -14.94 -5.41 -0.02
N LYS A 271 -15.86 -6.05 -0.75
CA LYS A 271 -15.69 -6.35 -2.18
C LYS A 271 -15.50 -5.09 -3.00
N LEU A 272 -16.31 -4.06 -2.75
CA LEU A 272 -16.21 -2.76 -3.43
C LEU A 272 -14.84 -2.11 -3.24
N VAL A 273 -14.36 -2.06 -1.99
CA VAL A 273 -13.05 -1.47 -1.67
C VAL A 273 -11.90 -2.27 -2.27
N LEU A 274 -11.97 -3.61 -2.25
CA LEU A 274 -10.97 -4.47 -2.90
C LEU A 274 -10.93 -4.24 -4.42
N GLN A 275 -12.09 -4.27 -5.08
CA GLN A 275 -12.20 -4.03 -6.53
C GLN A 275 -11.57 -2.68 -6.90
N ALA A 276 -11.96 -1.62 -6.19
CA ALA A 276 -11.44 -0.29 -6.45
C ALA A 276 -9.93 -0.19 -6.19
N SER A 277 -9.42 -0.81 -5.12
CA SER A 277 -8.00 -0.76 -4.76
C SER A 277 -7.11 -1.49 -5.77
N TYR A 278 -7.50 -2.67 -6.23
CA TYR A 278 -6.74 -3.39 -7.26
C TYR A 278 -6.77 -2.67 -8.60
N GLU A 279 -7.94 -2.18 -9.01
CA GLU A 279 -8.04 -1.48 -10.28
C GLU A 279 -7.26 -0.15 -10.25
N ALA A 280 -7.35 0.61 -9.16
CA ALA A 280 -6.57 1.83 -8.96
C ALA A 280 -5.05 1.53 -9.03
N THR A 281 -4.60 0.43 -8.41
CA THR A 281 -3.20 -0.01 -8.48
C THR A 281 -2.76 -0.29 -9.92
N LEU A 282 -3.60 -0.95 -10.72
CA LEU A 282 -3.24 -1.29 -12.10
C LEU A 282 -3.25 -0.07 -13.01
N TRP A 283 -4.19 0.87 -12.84
CA TRP A 283 -4.15 2.15 -13.54
C TRP A 283 -2.94 3.00 -13.14
N ALA A 284 -2.57 3.00 -11.85
CA ALA A 284 -1.30 3.57 -11.39
C ALA A 284 -0.09 2.88 -12.06
N GLY A 285 -0.17 1.57 -12.30
CA GLY A 285 0.81 0.81 -13.07
C GLY A 285 0.95 1.30 -14.52
N VAL A 286 -0.15 1.60 -15.20
CA VAL A 286 -0.14 2.18 -16.57
C VAL A 286 0.55 3.54 -16.55
N VAL A 287 0.20 4.41 -15.60
CA VAL A 287 0.83 5.72 -15.45
C VAL A 287 2.33 5.58 -15.15
N ASN A 288 2.71 4.66 -14.26
CA ASN A 288 4.12 4.37 -13.95
C ASN A 288 4.88 3.87 -15.18
N TYR A 289 4.26 2.99 -15.97
CA TYR A 289 4.86 2.47 -17.19
C TYR A 289 5.14 3.58 -18.20
N HIS A 290 4.17 4.46 -18.43
CA HIS A 290 4.37 5.63 -19.29
C HIS A 290 5.51 6.55 -18.79
N ARG A 291 5.60 6.78 -17.48
CA ARG A 291 6.60 7.69 -16.88
C ARG A 291 8.02 7.11 -16.86
N THR A 292 8.17 5.79 -16.74
CA THR A 292 9.47 5.17 -16.41
C THR A 292 9.94 4.13 -17.43
N GLY A 293 9.06 3.68 -18.32
CA GLY A 293 9.31 2.55 -19.20
C GLY A 293 9.22 1.18 -18.52
N CYS A 294 8.96 1.11 -17.21
CA CYS A 294 8.80 -0.14 -16.48
C CYS A 294 7.32 -0.53 -16.34
N ASN A 295 6.94 -1.64 -16.99
CA ASN A 295 5.57 -2.16 -17.00
C ASN A 295 5.27 -3.18 -15.89
N LYS A 296 6.21 -3.40 -14.96
CA LYS A 296 6.10 -4.43 -13.92
C LYS A 296 5.29 -3.93 -12.72
N VAL A 297 4.25 -4.67 -12.36
CA VAL A 297 3.39 -4.37 -11.20
C VAL A 297 3.27 -5.59 -10.29
N PHE A 298 3.71 -5.46 -9.05
CA PHE A 298 3.58 -6.50 -8.04
C PHE A 298 2.29 -6.33 -7.26
N LEU A 299 1.44 -7.37 -7.26
CA LEU A 299 0.22 -7.43 -6.47
C LEU A 299 0.38 -8.43 -5.32
N THR A 300 -0.24 -8.13 -4.20
CA THR A 300 -0.33 -9.02 -3.04
C THR A 300 -1.79 -9.41 -2.79
N ALA A 301 -2.06 -10.43 -1.99
CA ALA A 301 -3.42 -10.76 -1.54
C ALA A 301 -3.88 -9.75 -0.46
N LEU A 302 -4.22 -8.54 -0.89
CA LEU A 302 -4.61 -7.40 -0.06
C LEU A 302 -5.72 -7.78 0.91
N GLY A 303 -5.45 -7.62 2.21
CA GLY A 303 -6.41 -7.87 3.29
C GLY A 303 -6.70 -9.34 3.61
N GLY A 304 -6.10 -10.31 2.91
CA GLY A 304 -6.35 -11.74 3.10
C GLY A 304 -5.69 -12.37 4.34
N GLY A 305 -4.82 -11.63 5.03
CA GLY A 305 -4.20 -12.02 6.29
C GLY A 305 -4.97 -11.52 7.51
N VAL A 306 -4.32 -10.69 8.34
CA VAL A 306 -4.88 -10.16 9.60
C VAL A 306 -6.19 -9.38 9.45
N PHE A 307 -6.43 -8.77 8.29
CA PHE A 307 -7.69 -8.06 8.02
C PHE A 307 -8.85 -9.00 7.69
N GLY A 308 -8.62 -10.30 7.45
CA GLY A 308 -9.67 -11.30 7.38
C GLY A 308 -10.61 -11.20 6.18
N ASN A 309 -10.17 -10.61 5.06
CA ASN A 309 -10.95 -10.62 3.82
C ASN A 309 -10.93 -12.02 3.19
N ARG A 310 -12.06 -12.45 2.63
CA ARG A 310 -12.14 -13.79 2.01
C ARG A 310 -11.35 -13.84 0.71
N VAL A 311 -10.70 -14.97 0.46
CA VAL A 311 -9.84 -15.20 -0.72
C VAL A 311 -10.62 -15.05 -2.02
N ASP A 312 -11.87 -15.51 -2.10
CA ASP A 312 -12.70 -15.35 -3.30
C ASP A 312 -12.96 -13.87 -3.64
N TRP A 313 -13.12 -13.01 -2.64
CA TRP A 313 -13.32 -11.57 -2.89
C TRP A 313 -12.07 -10.93 -3.50
N ILE A 314 -10.91 -11.36 -3.02
CA ILE A 314 -9.61 -10.89 -3.51
C ILE A 314 -9.37 -11.38 -4.94
N VAL A 315 -9.63 -12.67 -5.20
CA VAL A 315 -9.50 -13.27 -6.53
C VAL A 315 -10.40 -12.56 -7.54
N ASP A 316 -11.68 -12.37 -7.23
CA ASP A 316 -12.64 -11.68 -8.09
C ASP A 316 -12.20 -10.23 -8.38
N ALA A 317 -11.71 -9.53 -7.35
CA ALA A 317 -11.25 -8.15 -7.49
C ALA A 317 -10.00 -8.02 -8.38
N ILE A 318 -9.03 -8.93 -8.24
CA ILE A 318 -7.86 -8.97 -9.13
C ILE A 318 -8.29 -9.28 -10.56
N ALA A 319 -9.18 -10.26 -10.77
CA ALA A 319 -9.63 -10.64 -12.10
C ALA A 319 -10.33 -9.48 -12.81
N ALA A 320 -11.22 -8.77 -12.12
CA ALA A 320 -11.89 -7.58 -12.64
C ALA A 320 -10.89 -6.46 -12.98
N ALA A 321 -9.92 -6.19 -12.09
CA ALA A 321 -8.91 -5.17 -12.32
C ALA A 321 -8.02 -5.50 -13.54
N VAL A 322 -7.56 -6.75 -13.67
CA VAL A 322 -6.76 -7.21 -14.82
C VAL A 322 -7.54 -7.07 -16.13
N ALA A 323 -8.85 -7.36 -16.10
CA ALA A 323 -9.72 -7.17 -17.27
C ALA A 323 -9.83 -5.69 -17.67
N ALA A 324 -9.88 -4.77 -16.69
CA ALA A 324 -9.94 -3.33 -16.96
C ALA A 324 -8.67 -2.79 -17.67
N VAL A 325 -7.51 -3.41 -17.42
CA VAL A 325 -6.23 -3.03 -18.04
C VAL A 325 -5.72 -4.04 -19.07
N ALA A 326 -6.58 -4.90 -19.63
CA ALA A 326 -6.16 -6.04 -20.44
C ALA A 326 -5.29 -5.69 -21.67
N ARG A 327 -5.46 -4.47 -22.21
CA ARG A 327 -4.80 -3.99 -23.44
C ARG A 327 -3.75 -2.90 -23.19
N HIS A 328 -3.23 -2.82 -21.97
CA HIS A 328 -2.27 -1.79 -21.53
C HIS A 328 -0.85 -2.31 -21.27
N GLY A 329 -0.52 -3.52 -21.73
CA GLY A 329 0.84 -4.04 -21.78
C GLY A 329 1.56 -4.25 -20.44
N LEU A 330 0.83 -4.37 -19.32
CA LEU A 330 1.44 -4.57 -18.00
C LEU A 330 2.00 -6.00 -17.83
N ASP A 331 3.11 -6.14 -17.09
CA ASP A 331 3.57 -7.42 -16.53
C ASP A 331 3.16 -7.50 -15.05
N ILE A 332 2.03 -8.15 -14.80
CA ILE A 332 1.47 -8.27 -13.46
C ILE A 332 2.04 -9.51 -12.77
N VAL A 333 2.64 -9.31 -11.61
CA VAL A 333 3.21 -10.36 -10.77
C VAL A 333 2.36 -10.51 -9.52
N ILE A 334 1.65 -11.63 -9.38
CA ILE A 334 0.99 -12.00 -8.12
C ILE A 334 2.03 -12.62 -7.20
N VAL A 335 2.32 -11.95 -6.09
CA VAL A 335 3.32 -12.38 -5.11
C VAL A 335 2.67 -13.26 -4.05
N HIS A 336 3.26 -14.44 -3.84
CA HIS A 336 2.85 -15.42 -2.82
C HIS A 336 3.92 -15.57 -1.76
N PHE A 337 3.52 -15.75 -0.50
CA PHE A 337 4.49 -15.94 0.58
C PHE A 337 5.11 -17.34 0.54
N ARG A 338 6.43 -17.39 0.33
CA ARG A 338 7.33 -18.58 0.29
C ARG A 338 7.07 -19.60 -0.81
N ARG A 339 5.82 -19.84 -1.18
CA ARG A 339 5.42 -20.78 -2.23
C ARG A 339 4.20 -20.24 -2.95
N VAL A 340 4.08 -20.53 -4.25
CA VAL A 340 2.87 -20.21 -5.01
C VAL A 340 1.70 -21.02 -4.45
N ASP A 341 0.64 -20.34 -4.04
CA ASP A 341 -0.61 -20.98 -3.64
C ASP A 341 -1.33 -21.50 -4.89
N VAL A 342 -1.39 -22.83 -5.01
CA VAL A 342 -1.96 -23.51 -6.18
C VAL A 342 -3.47 -23.29 -6.28
N SER A 343 -4.18 -23.24 -5.15
CA SER A 343 -5.62 -22.94 -5.13
C SER A 343 -5.88 -21.51 -5.59
N PHE A 344 -5.17 -20.54 -5.03
CA PHE A 344 -5.31 -19.14 -5.43
C PHE A 344 -5.03 -18.95 -6.92
N LYS A 345 -3.95 -19.56 -7.42
CA LYS A 345 -3.59 -19.52 -8.85
C LYS A 345 -4.67 -20.12 -9.73
N ARG A 346 -5.22 -21.29 -9.35
CA ARG A 346 -6.31 -21.94 -10.10
C ARG A 346 -7.56 -21.06 -10.11
N ASP A 347 -7.97 -20.56 -8.96
CA ASP A 347 -9.21 -19.81 -8.81
C ASP A 347 -9.13 -18.47 -9.55
N LEU A 348 -7.96 -17.80 -9.51
CA LEU A 348 -7.71 -16.60 -10.33
C LEU A 348 -7.73 -16.90 -11.83
N ALA A 349 -7.16 -18.03 -12.28
CA ALA A 349 -7.23 -18.40 -13.69
C ALA A 349 -8.68 -18.63 -14.16
N LEU A 350 -9.53 -19.22 -13.31
CA LEU A 350 -10.96 -19.41 -13.60
C LEU A 350 -11.69 -18.06 -13.70
N ALA A 351 -11.51 -17.18 -12.70
CA ALA A 351 -12.13 -15.86 -12.69
C ALA A 351 -11.72 -15.01 -13.90
N LEU A 352 -10.43 -15.03 -14.28
CA LEU A 352 -9.95 -14.36 -15.49
C LEU A 352 -10.62 -14.88 -16.77
N ALA A 353 -10.86 -16.20 -16.85
CA ALA A 353 -11.53 -16.80 -18.00
C ALA A 353 -13.03 -16.46 -18.06
N GLU A 354 -13.68 -16.21 -16.92
CA GLU A 354 -15.07 -15.74 -16.86
C GLU A 354 -15.18 -14.29 -17.32
N HIS A 355 -14.31 -13.40 -16.84
CA HIS A 355 -14.27 -12.00 -17.29
C HIS A 355 -14.03 -11.86 -18.79
N ARG A 356 -13.15 -12.67 -19.38
CA ARG A 356 -12.95 -12.68 -20.85
C ARG A 356 -14.19 -13.10 -21.62
N ARG A 357 -14.95 -14.08 -21.11
CA ARG A 357 -16.18 -14.58 -21.75
C ARG A 357 -17.34 -13.59 -21.66
N GLY A 358 -17.39 -12.77 -20.60
CA GLY A 358 -18.40 -11.71 -20.47
C GLY A 358 -18.14 -10.46 -21.31
N GLN A 359 -16.96 -10.35 -21.94
CA GLN A 359 -16.56 -9.25 -22.83
C GLN A 359 -16.62 -9.60 -24.34
N CYS A 360 -16.82 -10.88 -24.68
CA CYS A 360 -17.12 -11.37 -26.03
C CYS A 360 -18.63 -11.48 -26.22
#